data_AF-A0A1H6U5X4-F1
#
_entry.id   AF-A0A1H6U5X4-F1
#
_cell.length_a   1.000
_cell.length_b   1.000
_cell.length_c   1.000
_cell.angle_alpha   90.00
_cell.angle_beta   90.00
_cell.angle_gamma   90.00
#
_symmetry.space_group_name_H-M   'P 1'
#
loop_
_entity.id
_entity.type
_entity.pdbx_description
1 polymer ?
#
loop_
_entity_poly.entity_id
_entity_poly.type
_entity_poly.pdbx_seq_one_letter_code
_entity_poly.pdbx_strand_id
1 'polypeptide(L)'
;MAVSLLTMFSFGCSSDDGGEAPIIEPPIVTDYDKFIQNEWAFTKYQLLDKDRKVVFEMDSKGADCKNNLWIFKEELDENKEKIKVRTDLSYIEDPETGKCEEHRKQIPYNILNGNELVTALVNDGDQLMIYFFEIHEMRKNKMLLIRKDYELTEEEAIKYNFPKEAKYLQYELKTMK
;
A
#
# COMPACT_ATOMS: atom_id res chain seq x y z
N MET A 1 46.91 22.33 -15.34
CA MET A 1 47.71 22.55 -14.12
C MET A 1 46.75 23.00 -13.03
N ALA A 2 46.60 22.19 -11.97
CA ALA A 2 46.85 22.57 -10.57
C ALA A 2 45.86 23.61 -10.00
N VAL A 3 45.21 23.48 -8.85
CA VAL A 3 45.16 22.51 -7.74
C VAL A 3 43.86 22.81 -6.97
N SER A 4 43.25 21.78 -6.40
CA SER A 4 42.09 21.77 -5.49
C SER A 4 42.22 22.66 -4.23
N LEU A 5 41.07 23.04 -3.62
CA LEU A 5 40.63 22.75 -2.22
C LEU A 5 39.52 23.76 -1.84
N LEU A 6 38.27 23.38 -1.56
CA LEU A 6 37.74 22.72 -0.34
C LEU A 6 38.07 23.45 0.97
N THR A 7 37.07 24.15 1.51
CA THR A 7 36.87 24.43 2.96
C THR A 7 35.42 24.04 3.27
N MET A 8 35.18 22.77 3.61
CA MET A 8 35.01 22.28 4.98
C MET A 8 33.97 23.06 5.78
N PHE A 9 32.71 22.60 5.73
CA PHE A 9 31.77 22.77 6.82
C PHE A 9 32.15 21.81 7.94
N SER A 10 32.62 22.37 9.04
CA SER A 10 32.76 21.69 10.31
C SER A 10 31.39 21.40 10.91
N PHE A 11 30.97 20.14 10.86
CA PHE A 11 30.10 19.54 11.88
C PHE A 11 30.92 18.47 12.59
N GLY A 12 31.55 18.90 13.69
CA GLY A 12 32.09 18.01 14.70
C GLY A 12 31.05 17.85 15.81
N CYS A 13 30.49 16.65 15.90
CA CYS A 13 29.94 15.95 17.08
C CYS A 13 29.60 14.56 16.52
N SER A 14 30.56 13.64 16.41
CA SER A 14 30.97 12.74 17.49
C SER A 14 29.77 12.12 18.22
N SER A 15 29.30 11.00 17.69
CA SER A 15 29.11 9.77 18.48
C SER A 15 28.89 8.60 17.55
N ASP A 16 29.60 7.52 17.85
CA ASP A 16 29.31 6.14 17.45
C ASP A 16 27.79 5.89 17.42
N ASP A 17 27.28 5.53 16.26
CA ASP A 17 26.26 4.48 16.16
C ASP A 17 26.24 3.98 14.72
N GLY A 18 26.64 2.73 14.55
CA GLY A 18 26.67 2.00 13.28
C GLY A 18 25.28 1.64 12.77
N GLY A 19 24.36 2.60 12.75
CA GLY A 19 23.11 2.50 12.02
C GLY A 19 23.33 3.07 10.64
N GLU A 20 23.51 2.22 9.62
CA GLU A 20 23.36 2.65 8.24
C GLU A 20 22.04 3.44 8.14
N ALA A 21 22.14 4.74 7.86
CA ALA A 21 20.97 5.55 7.56
C ALA A 21 20.17 4.79 6.49
N PRO A 22 18.85 4.60 6.66
CA PRO A 22 18.07 3.79 5.74
C PRO A 22 18.32 4.30 4.33
N ILE A 23 18.84 3.44 3.46
CA ILE A 23 19.04 3.78 2.05
C ILE A 23 17.65 4.04 1.50
N ILE A 24 17.30 5.33 1.36
CA ILE A 24 16.07 5.76 0.71
C ILE A 24 16.31 5.51 -0.78
N GLU A 25 16.03 4.27 -1.22
CA GLU A 25 16.02 3.96 -2.65
C GLU A 25 15.06 4.95 -3.34
N PRO A 26 15.50 5.63 -4.41
CA PRO A 26 14.65 6.55 -5.13
C PRO A 26 13.41 5.81 -5.66
N PRO A 27 12.24 6.46 -5.75
CA PRO A 27 11.04 5.85 -6.32
C PRO A 27 11.35 5.33 -7.71
N ILE A 28 10.85 4.13 -8.02
CA ILE A 28 11.08 3.51 -9.32
C ILE A 28 10.24 4.25 -10.35
N VAL A 29 10.87 5.12 -11.13
CA VAL A 29 10.22 5.87 -12.18
C VAL A 29 9.90 4.91 -13.35
N THR A 30 8.60 4.78 -13.65
CA THR A 30 7.94 4.62 -14.97
C THR A 30 7.33 3.30 -15.47
N ASP A 31 7.39 2.15 -14.78
CA ASP A 31 6.59 0.97 -15.21
C ASP A 31 5.86 0.30 -14.05
N TYR A 32 4.90 1.03 -13.45
CA TYR A 32 4.10 0.46 -12.35
C TYR A 32 3.35 -0.79 -12.77
N ASP A 33 3.00 -0.95 -14.05
CA ASP A 33 2.33 -2.16 -14.55
C ASP A 33 3.18 -3.40 -14.39
N LYS A 34 4.50 -3.28 -14.58
CA LYS A 34 5.44 -4.37 -14.33
C LYS A 34 5.78 -4.51 -12.86
N PHE A 35 6.00 -3.40 -12.14
CA PHE A 35 6.44 -3.44 -10.74
C PHE A 35 5.34 -3.91 -9.79
N ILE A 36 4.08 -3.62 -10.07
CA ILE A 36 2.97 -4.04 -9.22
C ILE A 36 2.77 -5.55 -9.24
N GLN A 37 3.18 -6.25 -10.32
CA GLN A 37 3.03 -7.70 -10.51
C GLN A 37 3.90 -8.50 -9.54
N ASN A 38 3.46 -8.57 -8.29
CA ASN A 38 4.11 -9.26 -7.20
C ASN A 38 3.08 -9.66 -6.14
N GLU A 39 3.55 -10.40 -5.13
CA GLU A 39 2.83 -10.64 -3.90
C GLU A 39 3.16 -9.54 -2.89
N TRP A 40 2.12 -8.85 -2.45
CA TRP A 40 2.22 -7.75 -1.51
C TRP A 40 1.45 -8.09 -0.23
N ALA A 41 2.16 -8.21 0.88
CA ALA A 41 1.53 -8.32 2.18
C ALA A 41 1.04 -6.95 2.63
N PHE A 42 -0.24 -6.89 2.97
CA PHE A 42 -0.82 -5.70 3.55
C PHE A 42 -0.37 -5.59 5.01
N THR A 43 0.25 -4.47 5.38
CA THR A 43 0.96 -4.33 6.67
C THR A 43 0.27 -3.37 7.64
N LYS A 44 -0.25 -2.24 7.16
CA LYS A 44 -0.99 -1.28 7.99
C LYS A 44 -1.80 -0.30 7.16
N TYR A 45 -2.82 0.25 7.81
CA TYR A 45 -3.50 1.46 7.39
C TYR A 45 -2.80 2.68 8.00
N GLN A 46 -2.74 3.76 7.23
CA GLN A 46 -2.28 5.06 7.68
C GLN A 46 -3.35 6.09 7.36
N LEU A 47 -3.75 6.87 8.35
CA LEU A 47 -4.60 8.03 8.14
C LEU A 47 -3.73 9.25 7.91
N LEU A 48 -3.99 9.97 6.84
CA LEU A 48 -3.26 11.17 6.47
C LEU A 48 -4.11 12.42 6.68
N ASP A 49 -3.50 13.53 7.08
CA ASP A 49 -4.16 14.84 7.08
C ASP A 49 -4.29 15.43 5.66
N LYS A 50 -4.87 16.64 5.58
CA LYS A 50 -5.00 17.41 4.33
C LYS A 50 -3.67 17.70 3.62
N ASP A 51 -2.57 17.73 4.38
CA ASP A 51 -1.22 17.99 3.88
C ASP A 51 -0.46 16.67 3.57
N ARG A 52 -1.19 15.54 3.54
CA ARG A 52 -0.69 14.17 3.29
C ARG A 52 0.31 13.68 4.34
N LYS A 53 0.27 14.21 5.57
CA LYS A 53 1.10 13.73 6.68
C LYS A 53 0.38 12.64 7.44
N VAL A 54 1.10 11.59 7.81
CA VAL A 54 0.56 10.51 8.65
C VAL A 54 0.22 11.08 10.03
N VAL A 55 -1.04 10.95 10.44
CA VAL A 55 -1.54 11.37 11.77
C VAL A 55 -1.97 10.18 12.63
N PHE A 56 -2.17 9.01 12.03
CA PHE A 56 -2.51 7.78 12.73
C PHE A 56 -2.08 6.55 11.92
N GLU A 57 -1.70 5.48 12.63
CA GLU A 57 -1.40 4.19 12.03
C GLU A 57 -2.17 3.08 12.75
N MET A 58 -2.63 2.09 12.00
CA MET A 58 -3.29 0.90 12.52
C MET A 58 -2.77 -0.32 11.79
N ASP A 59 -2.30 -1.33 12.54
CA ASP A 59 -1.82 -2.56 11.94
C ASP A 59 -2.93 -3.27 11.15
N SER A 60 -2.55 -3.89 10.04
CA SER A 60 -3.47 -4.64 9.17
C SER A 60 -3.85 -6.01 9.71
N LYS A 61 -3.19 -6.46 10.79
CA LYS A 61 -3.45 -7.76 11.41
C LYS A 61 -4.80 -7.74 12.10
N GLY A 62 -5.82 -8.16 11.38
CA GLY A 62 -7.09 -8.57 11.99
C GLY A 62 -6.88 -9.95 12.61
N ALA A 63 -6.89 -10.02 13.94
CA ALA A 63 -6.65 -11.24 14.72
C ALA A 63 -5.23 -11.85 14.56
N ASP A 64 -4.86 -12.80 15.42
CA ASP A 64 -3.52 -13.44 15.49
C ASP A 64 -3.16 -14.31 14.24
N CYS A 65 -3.83 -14.06 13.11
CA CYS A 65 -3.64 -14.74 11.84
C CYS A 65 -2.48 -14.14 11.02
N LYS A 66 -2.33 -14.66 9.79
CA LYS A 66 -1.36 -14.17 8.80
C LYS A 66 -1.79 -12.82 8.23
N ASN A 67 -0.83 -12.06 7.70
CA ASN A 67 -1.13 -10.83 6.98
C ASN A 67 -1.97 -11.15 5.72
N ASN A 68 -2.95 -10.30 5.43
CA ASN A 68 -3.66 -10.35 4.16
C ASN A 68 -2.70 -10.09 2.99
N LEU A 69 -2.92 -10.77 1.87
CA LEU A 69 -2.05 -10.68 0.69
C LEU A 69 -2.82 -10.14 -0.50
N TRP A 70 -2.21 -9.22 -1.24
CA TRP A 70 -2.66 -8.77 -2.54
C TRP A 70 -1.67 -9.26 -3.60
N ILE A 71 -2.11 -10.19 -4.43
CA ILE A 71 -1.27 -10.82 -5.46
C ILE A 71 -1.71 -10.29 -6.81
N PHE A 72 -0.86 -9.49 -7.45
CA PHE A 72 -1.13 -8.94 -8.78
C PHE A 72 -0.43 -9.78 -9.84
N LYS A 73 -1.18 -10.19 -10.86
CA LYS A 73 -0.67 -11.01 -11.96
C LYS A 73 -1.42 -10.70 -13.26
N GLU A 74 -0.82 -11.15 -14.35
CA GLU A 74 -1.48 -11.25 -15.64
C GLU A 74 -1.88 -12.71 -15.87
N GLU A 75 -3.13 -12.94 -16.24
CA GLU A 75 -3.68 -14.26 -16.55
C GLU A 75 -4.29 -14.26 -17.95
N LEU A 76 -4.54 -15.44 -18.51
CA LEU A 76 -5.33 -15.56 -19.73
C LEU A 76 -6.80 -15.78 -19.35
N ASP A 77 -7.70 -15.03 -19.98
CA ASP A 77 -9.13 -15.26 -19.86
C ASP A 77 -9.59 -16.46 -20.72
N GLU A 78 -10.90 -16.73 -20.73
CA GLU A 78 -11.50 -17.81 -21.52
C GLU A 78 -11.26 -17.67 -23.03
N ASN A 79 -11.03 -16.45 -23.51
CA ASN A 79 -10.73 -16.12 -24.92
C ASN A 79 -9.23 -16.11 -25.23
N LYS A 80 -8.38 -16.46 -24.26
CA LYS A 80 -6.90 -16.37 -24.33
C LYS A 80 -6.38 -14.95 -24.48
N GLU A 81 -7.12 -13.96 -24.02
CA GLU A 81 -6.68 -12.58 -23.90
C GLU A 81 -6.02 -12.37 -22.54
N LYS A 82 -4.98 -11.53 -22.52
CA LYS A 82 -4.26 -11.19 -21.29
C LYS A 82 -5.10 -10.23 -20.46
N ILE A 83 -5.44 -10.65 -19.25
CA ILE A 83 -6.17 -9.85 -18.26
C ILE A 83 -5.33 -9.63 -17.00
N LYS A 84 -5.46 -8.45 -16.42
CA LYS A 84 -4.79 -8.08 -15.16
C LYS A 84 -5.71 -8.39 -13.99
N VAL A 85 -5.27 -9.29 -13.11
CA VAL A 85 -6.04 -9.78 -11.96
C VAL A 85 -5.26 -9.58 -10.67
N ARG A 86 -5.92 -9.03 -9.67
CA ARG A 86 -5.51 -8.97 -8.28
C ARG A 86 -6.24 -10.07 -7.52
N THR A 87 -5.51 -10.94 -6.83
CA THR A 87 -6.09 -11.90 -5.90
C THR A 87 -5.89 -11.38 -4.49
N ASP A 88 -7.00 -11.19 -3.77
CA ASP A 88 -7.01 -10.82 -2.37
C ASP A 88 -7.16 -12.11 -1.55
N LEU A 89 -6.15 -12.42 -0.74
CA LEU A 89 -6.20 -13.47 0.27
C LEU A 89 -6.38 -12.80 1.63
N SER A 90 -7.54 -13.00 2.23
CA SER A 90 -7.87 -12.52 3.56
C SER A 90 -7.83 -13.69 4.54
N TYR A 91 -7.12 -13.52 5.65
CA TYR A 91 -7.03 -14.51 6.72
C TYR A 91 -7.83 -14.02 7.91
N ILE A 92 -8.98 -14.63 8.18
CA ILE A 92 -9.91 -14.20 9.22
C ILE A 92 -10.00 -15.33 10.25
N GLU A 93 -9.87 -14.99 11.54
CA GLU A 93 -10.13 -15.95 12.60
C GLU A 93 -11.64 -16.16 12.75
N ASP A 94 -12.08 -17.40 12.62
CA ASP A 94 -13.44 -17.80 12.95
C ASP A 94 -13.65 -17.63 14.48
N PRO A 95 -14.56 -16.77 14.93
CA PRO A 95 -14.78 -16.52 16.36
C PRO A 95 -15.34 -17.73 17.12
N GLU A 96 -15.96 -18.70 16.43
CA GLU A 96 -16.50 -19.90 17.06
C GLU A 96 -15.44 -20.99 17.23
N THR A 97 -14.54 -21.13 16.25
CA THR A 97 -13.55 -22.22 16.23
C THR A 97 -12.12 -21.80 16.55
N GLY A 98 -11.82 -20.50 16.55
CA GLY A 98 -10.47 -19.95 16.72
C GLY A 98 -9.50 -20.33 15.60
N LYS A 99 -10.01 -20.77 14.44
CA LYS A 99 -9.20 -21.16 13.29
C LYS A 99 -9.10 -20.01 12.30
N CYS A 100 -7.91 -19.82 11.74
CA CYS A 100 -7.73 -18.90 10.62
C CYS A 100 -8.26 -19.52 9.33
N GLU A 101 -9.32 -18.94 8.79
CA GLU A 101 -9.88 -19.28 7.48
C GLU A 101 -9.29 -18.39 6.39
N GLU A 102 -8.99 -18.98 5.24
CA GLU A 102 -8.54 -18.25 4.05
C GLU A 102 -9.74 -17.95 3.16
N HIS A 103 -9.99 -16.66 2.93
CA HIS A 103 -10.96 -16.19 1.94
C HIS A 103 -10.22 -15.63 0.74
N ARG A 104 -10.61 -16.10 -0.45
CA ARG A 104 -10.00 -15.72 -1.72
C ARG A 104 -10.99 -14.95 -2.58
N LYS A 105 -10.60 -13.77 -3.07
CA LYS A 105 -11.34 -13.02 -4.09
C LYS A 105 -10.43 -12.66 -5.26
N GLN A 106 -10.90 -12.86 -6.48
CA GLN A 106 -10.22 -12.39 -7.70
C GLN A 106 -10.91 -11.13 -8.20
N ILE A 107 -10.10 -10.12 -8.50
CA ILE A 107 -10.55 -8.77 -8.76
C ILE A 107 -9.78 -8.24 -9.98
N PRO A 108 -10.45 -7.78 -11.04
CA PRO A 108 -9.76 -7.11 -12.14
C PRO A 108 -9.13 -5.80 -11.66
N TYR A 109 -7.97 -5.47 -12.22
CA TYR A 109 -7.33 -4.17 -11.99
C TYR A 109 -6.75 -3.58 -13.26
N ASN A 110 -6.51 -2.28 -13.25
CA ASN A 110 -5.77 -1.58 -14.29
C ASN A 110 -4.95 -0.43 -13.69
N ILE A 111 -3.91 0.03 -14.38
CA ILE A 111 -3.19 1.24 -14.04
C ILE A 111 -3.46 2.30 -15.11
N LEU A 112 -4.11 3.38 -14.70
CA LEU A 112 -4.44 4.51 -15.55
C LEU A 112 -3.42 5.64 -15.34
N ASN A 113 -3.16 6.39 -16.41
CA ASN A 113 -2.34 7.62 -16.40
C ASN A 113 -0.94 7.46 -15.76
N GLY A 114 -0.43 6.23 -15.70
CA GLY A 114 0.89 5.92 -15.19
C GLY A 114 1.07 6.06 -13.69
N ASN A 115 0.01 6.25 -12.87
CA ASN A 115 0.10 6.26 -11.40
C ASN A 115 -1.23 6.01 -10.65
N GLU A 116 -2.32 5.67 -11.34
CA GLU A 116 -3.62 5.42 -10.71
C GLU A 116 -3.99 3.94 -10.84
N LEU A 117 -4.04 3.22 -9.71
CA LEU A 117 -4.54 1.85 -9.68
C LEU A 117 -6.07 1.86 -9.54
N VAL A 118 -6.76 1.25 -10.50
CA VAL A 118 -8.21 1.06 -10.46
C VAL A 118 -8.49 -0.42 -10.26
N THR A 119 -9.41 -0.73 -9.35
CA THR A 119 -9.77 -2.11 -9.00
C THR A 119 -11.27 -2.22 -8.79
N ALA A 120 -11.90 -3.28 -9.28
CA ALA A 120 -13.36 -3.43 -9.24
C ALA A 120 -13.78 -4.67 -8.47
N LEU A 121 -14.45 -4.48 -7.34
CA LEU A 121 -14.94 -5.55 -6.49
C LEU A 121 -16.41 -5.83 -6.78
N VAL A 122 -16.73 -7.06 -7.15
CA VAL A 122 -18.11 -7.54 -7.27
C VAL A 122 -18.49 -8.17 -5.93
N ASN A 123 -19.49 -7.60 -5.26
CA ASN A 123 -20.07 -8.19 -4.05
C ASN A 123 -21.12 -9.26 -4.42
N ASP A 124 -21.48 -10.12 -3.46
CA ASP A 124 -22.42 -11.25 -3.59
C ASP A 124 -23.89 -10.86 -3.90
N GLY A 125 -24.12 -9.69 -4.51
CA GLY A 125 -25.42 -9.16 -4.92
C GLY A 125 -25.35 -8.24 -6.15
N ASP A 126 -24.45 -8.53 -7.09
CA ASP A 126 -24.24 -7.81 -8.37
C ASP A 126 -23.85 -6.33 -8.27
N GLN A 127 -23.57 -5.81 -7.07
CA GLN A 127 -23.01 -4.47 -6.93
C GLN A 127 -21.52 -4.47 -7.24
N LEU A 128 -21.17 -3.81 -8.34
CA LEU A 128 -19.80 -3.48 -8.72
C LEU A 128 -19.36 -2.22 -7.95
N MET A 129 -18.42 -2.36 -7.04
CA MET A 129 -17.72 -1.24 -6.42
C MET A 129 -16.38 -1.04 -7.09
N ILE A 130 -16.15 0.16 -7.64
CA ILE A 130 -14.87 0.52 -8.26
C ILE A 130 -14.11 1.41 -7.27
N TYR A 131 -12.90 1.00 -6.93
CA TYR A 131 -11.99 1.75 -6.07
C TYR A 131 -10.87 2.36 -6.90
N PHE A 132 -10.50 3.58 -6.54
CA PHE A 132 -9.44 4.34 -7.22
C PHE A 132 -8.34 4.63 -6.22
N PHE A 133 -7.11 4.25 -6.56
CA PHE A 133 -5.94 4.45 -5.72
C PHE A 133 -4.88 5.28 -6.45
N GLU A 134 -4.35 6.28 -5.77
CA GLU A 134 -3.08 6.92 -6.14
C GLU A 134 -1.94 5.98 -5.71
N ILE A 135 -1.09 5.59 -6.64
CA ILE A 135 0.20 4.96 -6.33
C ILE A 135 1.12 6.08 -5.86
N HIS A 136 1.06 6.37 -4.56
CA HIS A 136 1.79 7.46 -3.94
C HIS A 136 3.29 7.17 -3.89
N GLU A 137 3.65 5.92 -3.60
CA GLU A 137 5.03 5.47 -3.58
C GLU A 137 5.13 4.03 -4.08
N MET A 138 6.11 3.75 -4.94
CA MET A 138 6.48 2.40 -5.36
C MET A 138 8.00 2.24 -5.29
N ARG A 139 8.44 1.35 -4.39
CA ARG A 139 9.84 0.89 -4.24
C ARG A 139 9.90 -0.61 -4.42
N LYS A 140 11.11 -1.16 -4.46
CA LYS A 140 11.35 -2.60 -4.66
C LYS A 140 10.58 -3.49 -3.68
N ASN A 141 10.45 -3.06 -2.42
CA ASN A 141 9.85 -3.84 -1.34
C ASN A 141 8.68 -3.13 -0.63
N LYS A 142 8.24 -1.98 -1.14
CA LYS A 142 7.20 -1.15 -0.50
C LYS A 142 6.32 -0.48 -1.54
N MET A 143 5.02 -0.52 -1.31
CA MET A 143 4.01 0.20 -2.07
C MET A 143 3.10 0.97 -1.10
N LEU A 144 2.87 2.25 -1.39
CA LEU A 144 1.90 3.09 -0.70
C LEU A 144 0.78 3.46 -1.67
N LEU A 145 -0.44 3.09 -1.30
CA LEU A 145 -1.64 3.39 -2.08
C LEU A 145 -2.55 4.32 -1.28
N ILE A 146 -2.90 5.48 -1.83
CA ILE A 146 -3.88 6.37 -1.21
C ILE A 146 -5.21 6.23 -1.91
N ARG A 147 -6.28 5.96 -1.17
CA ARG A 147 -7.63 5.86 -1.74
C ARG A 147 -8.11 7.25 -2.18
N LYS A 148 -8.50 7.40 -3.45
CA LYS A 148 -8.91 8.66 -4.10
C LYS A 148 -10.41 8.87 -4.10
N ASP A 149 -11.18 7.78 -4.15
CA ASP A 149 -12.65 7.79 -4.14
C ASP A 149 -13.25 7.97 -2.74
N TYR A 150 -12.41 8.27 -1.74
CA TYR A 150 -12.81 8.38 -0.35
C TYR A 150 -12.05 9.51 0.35
N GLU A 151 -12.79 10.41 0.99
CA GLU A 151 -12.27 11.35 1.98
C GLU A 151 -13.01 11.11 3.28
N LEU A 152 -12.27 10.91 4.37
CA LEU A 152 -12.83 10.74 5.70
C LEU A 152 -13.46 12.07 6.16
N THR A 153 -14.74 12.01 6.52
CA THR A 153 -15.44 13.15 7.13
C THR A 153 -15.12 13.27 8.61
N GLU A 154 -15.28 14.47 9.19
CA GLU A 154 -15.10 14.65 10.64
C GLU A 154 -16.10 13.78 11.44
N GLU A 155 -17.33 13.61 10.93
CA GLU A 155 -18.35 12.77 11.56
C GLU A 155 -17.92 11.30 11.62
N GLU A 156 -17.37 10.77 10.53
CA GLU A 156 -16.79 9.42 10.52
C GLU A 156 -15.57 9.31 11.42
N ALA A 157 -14.68 10.31 11.41
CA ALA A 157 -13.52 10.33 12.29
C ALA A 157 -13.94 10.25 13.76
N ILE A 158 -14.96 11.01 14.18
CA ILE A 158 -15.53 10.94 15.53
C ILE A 158 -16.15 9.56 15.78
N LYS A 159 -16.95 9.04 14.84
CA LYS A 159 -17.62 7.73 14.96
C LYS A 159 -16.63 6.59 15.18
N TYR A 160 -15.49 6.62 14.47
CA TYR A 160 -14.46 5.58 14.54
C TYR A 160 -13.32 5.91 15.52
N ASN A 161 -13.44 7.01 16.28
CA ASN A 161 -12.43 7.48 17.23
C ASN A 161 -11.04 7.71 16.59
N PHE A 162 -11.03 8.24 15.37
CA PHE A 162 -9.83 8.66 14.66
C PHE A 162 -9.52 10.14 14.90
N PRO A 163 -8.27 10.61 14.67
CA PRO A 163 -7.95 12.03 14.71
C PRO A 163 -8.85 12.83 13.76
N LYS A 164 -9.39 13.95 14.21
CA LYS A 164 -10.35 14.77 13.44
C LYS A 164 -9.74 15.38 12.19
N GLU A 165 -8.43 15.58 12.20
CA GLU A 165 -7.63 16.07 11.10
C GLU A 165 -7.38 15.01 10.00
N ALA A 166 -7.68 13.73 10.27
CA ALA A 166 -7.55 12.67 9.27
C ALA A 166 -8.51 12.89 8.10
N LYS A 167 -7.97 12.77 6.88
CA LYS A 167 -8.66 13.02 5.62
C LYS A 167 -8.53 11.88 4.63
N TYR A 168 -7.34 11.29 4.49
CA TYR A 168 -7.10 10.26 3.49
C TYR A 168 -6.73 8.93 4.13
N LEU A 169 -7.12 7.85 3.47
CA LEU A 169 -6.74 6.49 3.83
C LEU A 169 -5.61 6.01 2.93
N GLN A 170 -4.47 5.69 3.53
CA GLN A 170 -3.31 5.12 2.86
C GLN A 170 -3.09 3.67 3.32
N TYR A 171 -2.74 2.81 2.36
CA TYR A 171 -2.45 1.40 2.56
C TYR A 171 -0.94 1.20 2.37
N GLU A 172 -0.27 0.64 3.38
CA GLU A 172 1.12 0.20 3.24
C GLU A 172 1.17 -1.30 2.93
N LEU A 173 1.74 -1.63 1.78
CA LEU A 173 2.02 -3.00 1.38
C LEU A 173 3.52 -3.22 1.21
N LYS A 174 3.99 -4.43 1.56
CA LYS A 174 5.39 -4.82 1.45
C LYS A 174 5.54 -6.18 0.77
N THR A 175 6.64 -6.36 0.04
CA THR A 175 6.98 -7.70 -0.46
C THR A 175 7.46 -8.57 0.71
N MET A 176 7.13 -9.86 0.68
CA MET A 176 7.55 -10.84 1.71
C MET A 176 8.89 -11.52 1.37
N LYS A 177 9.53 -11.13 0.27
CA LYS A 177 10.76 -11.69 -0.30
C LYS A 177 11.82 -10.62 -0.46
#